data_AF-G8R522-F1
#
_entry.id   AF-G8R522-F1
#
_cell.length_a   1.000
_cell.length_b   1.000
_cell.length_c   1.000
_cell.angle_alpha   90.00
_cell.angle_beta   90.00
_cell.angle_gamma   90.00
#
_symmetry.space_group_name_H-M   'P 1'
#
loop_
_entity.id
_entity.type
_entity.pdbx_description
1 polymer ?
#
loop_
_entity_poly.entity_id
_entity_poly.type
_entity_poly.pdbx_seq_one_letter_code
_entity_poly.pdbx_strand_id
1 'polypeptide(L)'
;MGNNNIQLSQRAPVNEIVGLLQTHNESELDLLRQRYPGFLEILKPGLPMGDNENQLDTEKELEMRATVCEAGLNLVFEKAGNLLPLLKGRLKKLNGVQFISQILVLLSGTTILAYFKEDHEKIVSMIVGFFTLSAGILSLYVQRKSGTIISESGGITKVYNELTDYQLKAEIYLNELKILREINWSKPNEQVMQIITEANLISSEMNRIIIKY
;
A
#
# COMPACT_ATOMS: atom_id res chain seq x y z
N MET A 1 -9.08 -29.59 27.09
CA MET A 1 -8.65 -29.34 25.69
C MET A 1 -9.35 -28.08 25.15
N GLY A 2 -9.12 -26.90 25.77
CA GLY A 2 -9.82 -25.65 25.44
C GLY A 2 -8.91 -24.48 25.03
N ASN A 3 -7.59 -24.71 24.92
CA ASN A 3 -6.61 -23.64 24.73
C ASN A 3 -6.21 -23.36 23.27
N ASN A 4 -6.65 -24.16 22.29
CA ASN A 4 -6.14 -24.03 20.91
C ASN A 4 -6.92 -23.02 20.06
N ASN A 5 -8.21 -22.78 20.30
CA ASN A 5 -9.03 -21.90 19.45
C ASN A 5 -8.81 -20.41 19.76
N ILE A 6 -8.60 -20.06 21.04
CA ILE A 6 -8.18 -18.70 21.43
C ILE A 6 -6.79 -18.36 20.82
N GLN A 7 -5.93 -19.36 20.60
CA GLN A 7 -4.63 -19.15 19.96
C GLN A 7 -4.73 -18.82 18.46
N LEU A 8 -5.69 -19.40 17.71
CA LEU A 8 -5.77 -19.18 16.25
C LEU A 8 -6.32 -17.82 15.86
N SER A 9 -7.31 -17.32 16.59
CA SER A 9 -7.83 -15.95 16.37
C SER A 9 -6.77 -14.88 16.61
N GLN A 10 -5.87 -15.10 17.57
CA GLN A 10 -4.73 -14.22 17.86
C GLN A 10 -3.54 -14.45 16.92
N ARG A 11 -3.31 -15.67 16.43
CA ARG A 11 -2.16 -16.04 15.59
C ARG A 11 -2.41 -15.96 14.09
N ALA A 12 -3.66 -15.82 13.65
CA ALA A 12 -4.03 -15.74 12.24
C ALA A 12 -5.28 -14.85 12.01
N PRO A 13 -5.24 -13.56 12.40
CA PRO A 13 -6.39 -12.67 12.27
C PRO A 13 -6.73 -12.41 10.78
N VAL A 14 -8.02 -12.34 10.46
CA VAL A 14 -8.50 -12.06 9.08
C VAL A 14 -9.36 -10.80 8.97
N ASN A 15 -9.50 -10.05 10.07
CA ASN A 15 -10.46 -8.94 10.17
C ASN A 15 -10.20 -7.82 9.15
N GLU A 16 -8.93 -7.49 8.91
CA GLU A 16 -8.55 -6.44 7.95
C GLU A 16 -8.72 -6.91 6.51
N ILE A 17 -8.50 -8.21 6.26
CA ILE A 17 -8.76 -8.84 4.97
C ILE A 17 -10.26 -8.79 4.66
N VAL A 18 -11.09 -9.18 5.64
CA VAL A 18 -12.56 -9.10 5.54
C VAL A 18 -13.01 -7.65 5.33
N GLY A 19 -12.43 -6.70 6.05
CA GLY A 19 -12.73 -5.27 5.88
C GLY A 19 -12.36 -4.74 4.49
N LEU A 20 -11.21 -5.15 3.96
CA LEU A 20 -10.78 -4.81 2.60
C LEU A 20 -11.75 -5.38 1.56
N LEU A 21 -12.09 -6.68 1.68
CA LEU A 21 -13.04 -7.35 0.79
C LEU A 21 -14.41 -6.69 0.85
N GLN A 22 -14.94 -6.38 2.04
CA GLN A 22 -16.22 -5.70 2.16
C GLN A 22 -16.22 -4.34 1.45
N THR A 23 -15.10 -3.60 1.55
CA THR A 23 -15.02 -2.25 0.99
C THR A 23 -14.90 -2.27 -0.54
N HIS A 24 -14.19 -3.24 -1.10
CA HIS A 24 -13.77 -3.20 -2.52
C HIS A 24 -14.18 -4.41 -3.35
N ASN A 25 -14.69 -5.49 -2.75
CA ASN A 25 -15.13 -6.72 -3.40
C ASN A 25 -16.16 -7.51 -2.54
N GLU A 26 -17.32 -6.89 -2.28
CA GLU A 26 -18.37 -7.49 -1.45
C GLU A 26 -18.90 -8.81 -2.03
N SER A 27 -18.93 -8.93 -3.37
CA SER A 27 -19.32 -10.17 -4.05
C SER A 27 -18.46 -11.37 -3.66
N GLU A 28 -17.14 -11.21 -3.57
CA GLU A 28 -16.23 -12.30 -3.17
C GLU A 28 -16.43 -12.66 -1.69
N LEU A 29 -16.68 -11.65 -0.84
CA LEU A 29 -16.98 -11.87 0.57
C LEU A 29 -18.29 -12.67 0.74
N ASP A 30 -19.30 -12.40 -0.07
CA ASP A 30 -20.55 -13.14 -0.05
C ASP A 30 -20.38 -14.59 -0.53
N LEU A 31 -19.53 -14.84 -1.52
CA LEU A 31 -19.15 -16.20 -1.92
C LEU A 31 -18.44 -16.95 -0.78
N LEU A 32 -17.55 -16.28 -0.05
CA LEU A 32 -16.89 -16.86 1.12
C LEU A 32 -17.89 -17.18 2.25
N ARG A 33 -18.87 -16.31 2.49
CA ARG A 33 -19.95 -16.54 3.48
C ARG A 33 -20.83 -17.72 3.10
N GLN A 34 -21.13 -17.91 1.82
CA GLN A 34 -21.87 -19.06 1.32
C GLN A 34 -21.07 -20.37 1.42
N ARG A 35 -19.76 -20.30 1.17
CA ARG A 35 -18.86 -21.46 1.25
C ARG A 35 -18.59 -21.90 2.70
N TYR A 36 -18.57 -20.97 3.63
CA TYR A 36 -18.23 -21.18 5.04
C TYR A 36 -19.33 -20.67 5.99
N PRO A 37 -20.57 -21.21 5.92
CA PRO A 37 -21.71 -20.71 6.70
C PRO A 37 -21.55 -20.90 8.22
N GLY A 38 -20.70 -21.84 8.65
CA GLY A 38 -20.37 -22.03 10.07
C GLY A 38 -19.47 -20.93 10.67
N PHE A 39 -18.91 -20.06 9.84
CA PHE A 39 -17.91 -19.05 10.24
C PHE A 39 -18.36 -17.61 9.97
N LEU A 40 -19.67 -17.38 9.82
CA LEU A 40 -20.23 -16.07 9.48
C LEU A 40 -19.81 -14.95 10.45
N GLU A 41 -19.67 -15.25 11.74
CA GLU A 41 -19.20 -14.26 12.73
C GLU A 41 -17.75 -13.81 12.48
N ILE A 42 -16.89 -14.69 11.94
CA ILE A 42 -15.50 -14.38 11.57
C ILE A 42 -15.45 -13.54 10.28
N LEU A 43 -16.42 -13.77 9.38
CA LEU A 43 -16.55 -13.08 8.10
C LEU A 43 -17.35 -11.76 8.20
N LYS A 44 -17.58 -11.27 9.42
CA LYS A 44 -18.10 -9.93 9.68
C LYS A 44 -16.94 -8.96 9.94
N PRO A 45 -17.02 -7.74 9.41
CA PRO A 45 -16.04 -6.70 9.73
C PRO A 45 -16.06 -6.30 11.21
N GLY A 46 -14.89 -5.96 11.76
CA GLY A 46 -14.79 -5.13 12.96
C GLY A 46 -15.18 -5.77 14.30
N LEU A 47 -15.49 -7.07 14.35
CA LEU A 47 -15.69 -7.76 15.63
C LEU A 47 -14.35 -8.35 16.12
N PRO A 48 -13.78 -7.86 17.24
CA PRO A 48 -12.81 -8.65 17.97
C PRO A 48 -13.53 -9.91 18.45
N MET A 49 -12.96 -11.08 18.19
CA MET A 49 -13.53 -12.33 18.68
C MET A 49 -13.68 -12.26 20.19
N GLY A 50 -14.93 -12.25 20.67
CA GLY A 50 -15.24 -12.64 22.03
C GLY A 50 -15.05 -14.15 22.19
N ASP A 51 -14.91 -14.60 23.44
CA ASP A 51 -14.66 -15.98 23.90
C ASP A 51 -15.76 -16.97 23.52
N ASN A 52 -16.11 -17.10 22.24
CA ASN A 52 -17.04 -18.10 21.77
C ASN A 52 -16.30 -19.45 21.66
N GLU A 53 -16.35 -20.19 22.76
CA GLU A 53 -15.89 -21.58 22.98
C GLU A 53 -16.57 -22.64 22.09
N ASN A 54 -17.07 -22.28 20.90
CA ASN A 54 -17.54 -23.29 19.99
C ASN A 54 -16.32 -24.00 19.39
N GLN A 55 -16.18 -25.29 19.73
CA GLN A 55 -15.23 -26.25 19.18
C GLN A 55 -15.47 -26.42 17.68
N LEU A 56 -15.20 -25.38 16.89
CA LEU A 56 -15.09 -25.49 15.46
C LEU A 56 -13.81 -26.26 15.15
N ASP A 57 -13.95 -27.17 14.18
CA ASP A 57 -12.88 -27.97 13.63
C ASP A 57 -11.72 -27.06 13.23
N THR A 58 -10.64 -27.12 14.01
CA THR A 58 -9.45 -26.26 13.90
C THR A 58 -8.86 -26.27 12.48
N GLU A 59 -8.99 -27.41 11.78
CA GLU A 59 -8.53 -27.56 10.40
C GLU A 59 -9.41 -26.78 9.43
N LYS A 60 -10.74 -26.87 9.57
CA LYS A 60 -11.70 -26.11 8.73
C LYS A 60 -11.63 -24.61 8.98
N GLU A 61 -11.37 -24.19 10.21
CA GLU A 61 -11.18 -22.77 10.51
C GLU A 61 -9.91 -22.24 9.83
N LEU A 62 -8.80 -22.98 9.91
CA LEU A 62 -7.57 -22.61 9.23
C LEU A 62 -7.77 -22.57 7.70
N GLU A 63 -8.45 -23.58 7.13
CA GLU A 63 -8.83 -23.64 5.72
C GLU A 63 -9.61 -22.41 5.28
N MET A 64 -10.64 -22.05 6.04
CA MET A 64 -11.43 -20.85 5.80
C MET A 64 -10.55 -19.59 5.85
N ARG A 65 -9.74 -19.42 6.90
CA ARG A 65 -8.90 -18.22 7.08
C ARG A 65 -7.90 -18.04 5.96
N ALA A 66 -7.23 -19.10 5.49
CA ALA A 66 -6.32 -18.93 4.36
C ALA A 66 -7.03 -18.87 3.00
N THR A 67 -8.25 -19.38 2.86
CA THR A 67 -9.08 -19.07 1.68
C THR A 67 -9.50 -17.60 1.64
N VAL A 68 -9.87 -17.02 2.79
CA VAL A 68 -10.10 -15.56 2.94
C VAL A 68 -8.82 -14.79 2.63
N CYS A 69 -7.67 -15.26 3.11
CA CYS A 69 -6.36 -14.69 2.82
C CYS A 69 -6.07 -14.65 1.32
N GLU A 70 -6.29 -15.76 0.59
CA GLU A 70 -6.11 -15.78 -0.86
C GLU A 70 -7.00 -14.77 -1.58
N ALA A 71 -8.27 -14.67 -1.21
CA ALA A 71 -9.19 -13.68 -1.78
C ALA A 71 -8.69 -12.24 -1.52
N GLY A 72 -8.24 -11.98 -0.28
CA GLY A 72 -7.65 -10.70 0.11
C GLY A 72 -6.40 -10.35 -0.69
N LEU A 73 -5.43 -11.27 -0.77
CA LEU A 73 -4.17 -11.06 -1.48
C LEU A 73 -4.37 -10.88 -2.99
N ASN A 74 -5.32 -11.61 -3.60
CA ASN A 74 -5.69 -11.39 -5.01
C ASN A 74 -6.24 -9.99 -5.22
N LEU A 75 -7.11 -9.51 -4.33
CA LEU A 75 -7.62 -8.14 -4.38
C LEU A 75 -6.51 -7.10 -4.20
N VAL A 76 -5.57 -7.32 -3.27
CA VAL A 76 -4.38 -6.47 -3.11
C VAL A 76 -3.58 -6.41 -4.41
N PHE A 77 -3.30 -7.57 -5.01
CA PHE A 77 -2.53 -7.67 -6.25
C PHE A 77 -3.22 -6.92 -7.40
N GLU A 78 -4.53 -7.10 -7.56
CA GLU A 78 -5.33 -6.41 -8.58
C GLU A 78 -5.32 -4.89 -8.38
N LYS A 79 -5.62 -4.41 -7.16
CA LYS A 79 -5.66 -2.98 -6.85
C LYS A 79 -4.29 -2.34 -6.97
N ALA A 80 -3.22 -3.04 -6.59
CA ALA A 80 -1.85 -2.56 -6.76
C ALA A 80 -1.50 -2.45 -8.25
N GLY A 81 -1.85 -3.45 -9.07
CA GLY A 81 -1.66 -3.43 -10.52
C GLY A 81 -2.35 -2.26 -11.20
N ASN A 82 -3.50 -1.82 -10.68
CA ASN A 82 -4.24 -0.66 -11.19
C ASN A 82 -3.66 0.69 -10.71
N LEU A 83 -3.21 0.78 -9.44
CA LEU A 83 -2.72 2.02 -8.83
C LEU A 83 -1.27 2.36 -9.21
N LEU A 84 -0.38 1.36 -9.32
CA LEU A 84 1.03 1.55 -9.68
C LEU A 84 1.26 2.36 -10.97
N PRO A 85 0.58 2.09 -12.11
CA PRO A 85 0.79 2.88 -13.31
C PRO A 85 0.35 4.34 -13.14
N LEU A 86 -0.70 4.60 -12.36
CA LEU A 86 -1.18 5.95 -12.05
C LEU A 86 -0.15 6.71 -11.21
N LEU A 87 0.39 6.08 -10.17
CA LEU A 87 1.45 6.66 -9.32
C LEU A 87 2.73 6.89 -10.12
N LYS A 88 3.14 5.93 -10.97
CA LYS A 88 4.29 6.09 -11.88
C LYS A 88 4.12 7.28 -12.82
N GLY A 89 2.93 7.46 -13.39
CA GLY A 89 2.61 8.62 -14.21
C GLY A 89 2.72 9.94 -13.46
N ARG A 90 2.21 10.00 -12.22
CA ARG A 90 2.32 11.19 -11.35
C ARG A 90 3.78 11.47 -10.99
N LEU A 91 4.59 10.45 -10.67
CA LEU A 91 6.01 10.59 -10.39
C LEU A 91 6.79 11.14 -11.60
N LYS A 92 6.54 10.61 -12.80
CA LYS A 92 7.18 11.13 -14.03
C LYS A 92 6.89 12.61 -14.25
N LYS A 93 5.64 13.04 -14.03
CA LYS A 93 5.27 14.46 -14.14
C LYS A 93 6.01 15.32 -13.11
N LEU A 94 6.07 14.88 -11.85
CA LEU A 94 6.79 15.61 -10.80
C LEU A 94 8.28 15.72 -11.12
N ASN A 95 8.92 14.62 -11.51
CA ASN A 95 10.34 14.63 -11.87
C ASN A 95 10.61 15.54 -13.08
N GLY A 96 9.71 15.58 -14.07
CA GLY A 96 9.79 16.51 -15.19
C GLY A 96 9.73 17.98 -14.77
N VAL A 97 8.79 18.34 -13.88
CA VAL A 97 8.69 19.71 -13.35
C VAL A 97 9.92 20.07 -12.50
N GLN A 98 10.44 19.14 -11.69
CA GLN A 98 11.67 19.36 -10.93
C GLN A 98 12.84 19.67 -11.85
N PHE A 99 13.00 18.88 -12.92
CA PHE A 99 14.07 19.05 -13.89
C PHE A 99 14.00 20.42 -14.58
N ILE A 100 12.82 20.83 -15.05
CA ILE A 100 12.62 22.16 -15.66
C ILE A 100 12.93 23.26 -14.65
N SER A 101 12.50 23.11 -13.39
CA SER A 101 12.78 24.10 -12.33
C SER A 101 14.28 24.24 -12.08
N GLN A 102 15.01 23.12 -12.05
CA GLN A 102 16.47 23.13 -11.88
C GLN A 102 17.19 23.79 -13.07
N ILE A 103 16.74 23.55 -14.31
CA ILE A 103 17.24 24.26 -15.50
C ILE A 103 17.02 25.78 -15.37
N LEU A 104 15.81 26.20 -14.99
CA LEU A 104 15.49 27.62 -14.84
C LEU A 104 16.34 28.28 -13.75
N VAL A 105 16.54 27.62 -12.61
CA VAL A 105 17.44 28.11 -11.55
C VAL A 105 18.87 28.20 -12.06
N LEU A 106 19.37 27.20 -12.78
CA LEU A 106 20.74 27.20 -13.31
C LEU A 106 20.96 28.31 -14.34
N LEU A 107 20.05 28.46 -15.30
CA LEU A 107 20.08 29.53 -16.30
C LEU A 107 20.00 30.91 -15.65
N SER A 108 19.14 31.08 -14.64
CA SER A 108 19.02 32.36 -13.96
C SER A 108 20.27 32.66 -13.12
N GLY A 109 20.85 31.66 -12.45
CA GLY A 109 22.10 31.79 -11.71
C GLY A 109 23.31 32.13 -12.58
N THR A 110 23.45 31.49 -13.75
CA THR A 110 24.51 31.84 -14.72
C THR A 110 24.29 33.23 -15.30
N THR A 111 23.04 33.63 -15.53
CA THR A 111 22.71 34.98 -16.01
C THR A 111 23.08 36.03 -14.96
N ILE A 112 22.76 35.82 -13.68
CA ILE A 112 23.16 36.71 -12.58
C ILE A 112 24.69 36.87 -12.53
N LEU A 113 25.43 35.76 -12.60
CA LEU A 113 26.90 35.77 -12.58
C LEU A 113 27.51 36.47 -13.80
N ALA A 114 26.92 36.30 -14.98
CA ALA A 114 27.33 37.01 -16.19
C ALA A 114 27.04 38.52 -16.09
N TYR A 115 25.90 38.89 -15.48
CA TYR A 115 25.45 40.27 -15.34
C TYR A 115 26.30 41.08 -14.36
N PHE A 116 26.90 40.46 -13.35
CA PHE A 116 27.84 41.14 -12.45
C PHE A 116 29.13 41.62 -13.14
N LYS A 117 29.36 41.22 -14.40
CA LYS A 117 30.57 41.55 -15.18
C LYS A 117 30.39 42.73 -16.15
N GLU A 118 29.15 43.15 -16.44
CA GLU A 118 28.83 44.23 -17.40
C GLU A 118 27.79 45.21 -16.83
N ASP A 119 28.01 46.52 -17.04
CA ASP A 119 27.21 47.64 -16.51
C ASP A 119 25.84 47.78 -17.23
N HIS A 120 24.99 46.75 -17.14
CA HIS A 120 23.71 46.71 -17.86
C HIS A 120 22.50 47.15 -17.00
N GLU A 121 21.38 47.47 -17.67
CA GLU A 121 20.17 48.06 -17.09
C GLU A 121 19.53 47.24 -15.94
N LYS A 122 19.11 47.94 -14.86
CA LYS A 122 18.47 47.37 -13.65
C LYS A 122 17.25 46.48 -13.92
N ILE A 123 16.56 46.68 -15.04
CA ILE A 123 15.32 45.98 -15.40
C ILE A 123 15.56 44.49 -15.65
N VAL A 124 16.62 44.13 -16.37
CA VAL A 124 16.92 42.72 -16.70
C VAL A 124 17.29 41.95 -15.43
N SER A 125 18.07 42.56 -14.52
CA SER A 125 18.40 41.96 -13.22
C SER A 125 17.14 41.64 -12.40
N MET A 126 16.15 42.54 -12.41
CA MET A 126 14.87 42.33 -11.72
C MET A 126 14.07 41.16 -12.32
N ILE A 127 14.02 41.07 -13.65
CA ILE A 127 13.33 39.98 -14.37
C ILE A 127 14.01 38.64 -14.06
N VAL A 128 15.34 38.57 -14.14
CA VAL A 128 16.10 37.35 -13.84
C VAL A 128 15.92 36.94 -12.37
N GLY A 129 15.92 37.89 -11.44
CA GLY A 129 15.63 37.63 -10.03
C GLY A 129 14.24 37.04 -9.80
N PHE A 130 13.22 37.57 -10.49
CA PHE A 130 11.85 37.04 -10.40
C PHE A 130 11.73 35.61 -10.93
N PHE A 131 12.35 35.30 -12.07
CA PHE A 131 12.38 33.94 -12.62
C PHE A 131 13.14 32.98 -11.70
N THR A 132 14.26 33.40 -11.11
CA THR A 132 15.03 32.59 -10.14
C THR A 132 14.17 32.23 -8.94
N LEU A 133 13.48 33.22 -8.36
CA LEU A 133 12.65 33.03 -7.17
C LEU A 133 11.45 32.11 -7.47
N SER A 134 10.78 32.34 -8.60
CA SER A 134 9.66 31.52 -9.05
C SER A 134 10.07 30.06 -9.29
N ALA A 135 11.21 29.85 -9.96
CA ALA A 135 11.76 28.51 -10.18
C ALA A 135 12.21 27.83 -8.87
N GLY A 136 12.76 28.59 -7.92
CA GLY A 136 13.12 28.11 -6.59
C GLY A 136 11.90 27.65 -5.79
N ILE A 137 10.83 28.45 -5.77
CA ILE A 137 9.56 28.08 -5.12
C ILE A 137 8.96 26.83 -5.76
N LEU A 138 8.95 26.76 -7.09
CA LEU A 138 8.43 25.60 -7.83
C LEU A 138 9.23 24.32 -7.52
N SER A 139 10.57 24.42 -7.48
CA SER A 139 11.45 23.31 -7.09
C SER A 139 11.13 22.80 -5.69
N LEU A 140 10.99 23.71 -4.71
CA LEU A 140 10.62 23.35 -3.32
C LEU A 140 9.23 22.69 -3.25
N TYR A 141 8.25 23.21 -3.99
CA TYR A 141 6.92 22.61 -4.07
C TYR A 141 6.98 21.18 -4.60
N VAL A 142 7.72 20.95 -5.68
CA VAL A 142 7.88 19.61 -6.26
C VAL A 142 8.58 18.68 -5.28
N GLN A 143 9.69 19.10 -4.67
CA GLN A 143 10.42 18.29 -3.69
C GLN A 143 9.56 17.87 -2.48
N ARG A 144 8.67 18.77 -2.02
CA ARG A 144 7.71 18.45 -0.97
C ARG A 144 6.70 17.40 -1.44
N LYS A 145 6.17 17.52 -2.66
CA LYS A 145 5.14 16.62 -3.20
C LYS A 145 5.66 15.24 -3.61
N SER A 146 6.90 15.16 -4.11
CA SER A 146 7.59 13.89 -4.39
C SER A 146 8.03 13.16 -3.11
N GLY A 147 8.06 13.86 -1.97
CA GLY A 147 8.49 13.33 -0.68
C GLY A 147 10.01 13.27 -0.50
N THR A 148 10.77 14.05 -1.28
CA THR A 148 12.23 14.13 -1.17
C THR A 148 12.70 15.00 -0.01
N ILE A 149 11.85 15.90 0.48
CA ILE A 149 12.05 16.60 1.75
C ILE A 149 11.40 15.76 2.84
N ILE A 150 12.19 15.40 3.87
CA ILE A 150 11.83 14.64 5.07
C ILE A 150 10.45 15.07 5.56
N SER A 151 9.42 14.38 5.10
CA SER A 151 8.06 14.57 5.55
C SER A 151 7.54 13.17 5.81
N GLU A 152 7.35 12.87 7.10
CA GLU A 152 6.89 11.57 7.61
C GLU A 152 5.55 11.12 6.99
N SER A 153 4.85 12.01 6.29
CA SER A 153 3.54 11.84 5.70
C SER A 153 3.55 11.57 4.18
N GLY A 154 3.93 10.34 3.79
CA GLY A 154 3.40 9.71 2.57
C GLY A 154 3.61 10.46 1.25
N GLY A 155 4.86 10.77 0.90
CA GLY A 155 5.23 11.20 -0.44
C GLY A 155 4.89 10.14 -1.50
N ILE A 156 4.58 10.57 -2.73
CA ILE A 156 4.14 9.66 -3.81
C ILE A 156 5.19 8.57 -4.08
N THR A 157 6.49 8.87 -3.92
CA THR A 157 7.57 7.89 -4.09
C THR A 157 7.51 6.80 -3.02
N LYS A 158 7.23 7.17 -1.77
CA LYS A 158 7.08 6.22 -0.65
C LYS A 158 5.89 5.31 -0.89
N VAL A 159 4.74 5.88 -1.23
CA VAL A 159 3.52 5.11 -1.54
C VAL A 159 3.73 4.18 -2.73
N TYR A 160 4.44 4.63 -3.78
CA TYR A 160 4.77 3.78 -4.91
C TYR A 160 5.64 2.58 -4.51
N ASN A 161 6.67 2.81 -3.70
CA ASN A 161 7.55 1.74 -3.22
C ASN A 161 6.81 0.77 -2.28
N GLU A 162 6.01 1.28 -1.35
CA GLU A 162 5.16 0.48 -0.45
C GLU A 162 4.18 -0.39 -1.26
N LEU A 163 3.50 0.21 -2.24
CA LEU A 163 2.57 -0.52 -3.09
C LEU A 163 3.25 -1.60 -3.94
N THR A 164 4.47 -1.34 -4.40
CA THR A 164 5.28 -2.33 -5.13
C THR A 164 5.67 -3.49 -4.21
N ASP A 165 6.08 -3.19 -2.98
CA ASP A 165 6.42 -4.19 -1.96
C ASP A 165 5.19 -5.04 -1.59
N TYR A 166 4.03 -4.42 -1.39
CA TYR A 166 2.78 -5.13 -1.11
C TYR A 166 2.35 -6.02 -2.28
N GLN A 167 2.50 -5.57 -3.52
CA GLN A 167 2.20 -6.40 -4.69
C GLN A 167 3.11 -7.64 -4.74
N LEU A 168 4.42 -7.44 -4.54
CA LEU A 168 5.40 -8.54 -4.55
C LEU A 168 5.13 -9.52 -3.41
N LYS A 169 4.89 -9.03 -2.20
CA LYS A 169 4.53 -9.88 -1.04
C LYS A 169 3.25 -10.65 -1.28
N ALA A 170 2.22 -10.02 -1.86
CA ALA A 170 0.99 -10.70 -2.19
C ALA A 170 1.22 -11.84 -3.19
N GLU A 171 2.04 -11.63 -4.22
CA GLU A 171 2.41 -12.67 -5.18
C GLU A 171 3.17 -13.83 -4.51
N ILE A 172 4.15 -13.52 -3.65
CA ILE A 172 4.91 -14.52 -2.89
C ILE A 172 3.96 -15.35 -2.01
N TYR A 173 3.12 -14.70 -1.21
CA TYR A 173 2.21 -15.39 -0.30
C TYR A 173 1.12 -16.19 -1.02
N LEU A 174 0.61 -15.71 -2.16
CA LEU A 174 -0.32 -16.50 -2.99
C LEU A 174 0.35 -17.79 -3.50
N ASN A 175 1.60 -17.69 -3.95
CA ASN A 175 2.37 -18.86 -4.40
C ASN A 175 2.66 -19.83 -3.23
N GLU A 176 3.02 -19.31 -2.06
CA GLU A 176 3.24 -20.12 -0.86
C GLU A 176 1.96 -20.83 -0.42
N LEU A 177 0.82 -20.13 -0.35
CA LEU A 177 -0.47 -20.74 -0.02
C LEU A 177 -0.88 -21.82 -1.02
N LYS A 178 -0.60 -21.61 -2.31
CA LYS A 178 -0.84 -22.62 -3.35
C LYS A 178 0.00 -23.88 -3.10
N ILE A 179 1.30 -23.74 -2.85
CA ILE A 179 2.19 -24.87 -2.56
C ILE A 179 1.74 -25.60 -1.29
N LEU A 180 1.44 -24.85 -0.23
CA LEU A 180 0.96 -25.40 1.04
C LEU A 180 -0.37 -26.14 0.86
N ARG A 181 -1.22 -25.69 -0.06
CA ARG A 181 -2.45 -26.39 -0.41
C ARG A 181 -2.23 -27.71 -1.12
N GLU A 182 -1.25 -27.78 -2.01
CA GLU A 182 -0.88 -29.02 -2.70
C GLU A 182 -0.27 -30.07 -1.75
N ILE A 183 0.38 -29.63 -0.66
CA ILE A 183 1.06 -30.49 0.33
C ILE A 183 0.11 -31.02 1.44
N ASN A 184 -1.16 -30.61 1.42
CA ASN A 184 -2.25 -30.97 2.34
C ASN A 184 -2.22 -30.23 3.71
N TRP A 185 -3.33 -29.58 4.04
CA TRP A 185 -3.52 -28.63 5.16
C TRP A 185 -3.62 -29.28 6.54
N SER A 186 -3.58 -30.62 6.58
CA SER A 186 -3.93 -31.46 7.72
C SER A 186 -3.03 -31.34 8.98
N LYS A 187 -2.15 -30.35 9.04
CA LYS A 187 -1.48 -29.94 10.29
C LYS A 187 -1.53 -28.42 10.43
N PRO A 188 -1.76 -27.88 11.64
CA PRO A 188 -1.60 -26.45 11.90
C PRO A 188 -0.18 -26.05 11.51
N ASN A 189 -0.03 -25.46 10.33
CA ASN A 189 1.26 -25.07 9.82
C ASN A 189 1.50 -23.63 10.27
N GLU A 190 2.52 -23.46 11.10
CA GLU A 190 2.98 -22.16 11.60
C GLU A 190 3.21 -21.16 10.44
N GLN A 191 3.61 -21.66 9.28
CA GLN A 191 3.76 -20.86 8.05
C GLN A 191 2.43 -20.30 7.54
N VAL A 192 1.35 -21.09 7.54
CA VAL A 192 0.02 -20.61 7.10
C VAL A 192 -0.47 -19.51 8.04
N MET A 193 -0.28 -19.68 9.34
CA MET A 193 -0.65 -18.67 10.34
C MET A 193 0.16 -17.37 10.17
N GLN A 194 1.46 -17.50 9.89
CA GLN A 194 2.32 -16.36 9.60
C GLN A 194 1.88 -15.63 8.33
N ILE A 195 1.61 -16.36 7.24
CA ILE A 195 1.12 -15.78 5.98
C ILE A 195 -0.20 -15.03 6.20
N ILE A 196 -1.16 -15.62 6.92
CA ILE A 196 -2.44 -14.96 7.22
C ILE A 196 -2.21 -13.65 8.00
N THR A 197 -1.32 -13.68 8.99
CA THR A 197 -1.00 -12.49 9.79
C THR A 197 -0.39 -11.38 8.94
N GLU A 198 0.60 -11.70 8.10
CA GLU A 198 1.23 -10.73 7.20
C GLU A 198 0.25 -10.20 6.15
N ALA A 199 -0.58 -11.07 5.58
CA ALA A 199 -1.63 -10.68 4.65
C ALA A 199 -2.67 -9.74 5.28
N ASN A 200 -2.99 -9.95 6.55
CA ASN A 200 -3.88 -9.07 7.30
C ASN A 200 -3.28 -7.68 7.50
N LEU A 201 -1.99 -7.60 7.82
CA LEU A 201 -1.26 -6.32 7.89
C LEU A 201 -1.23 -5.61 6.53
N ILE A 202 -0.87 -6.34 5.47
CA ILE A 202 -0.86 -5.79 4.10
C ILE A 202 -2.25 -5.28 3.69
N SER A 203 -3.31 -6.01 4.03
CA SER A 203 -4.68 -5.63 3.67
C SER A 203 -5.11 -4.33 4.36
N SER A 204 -4.74 -4.12 5.62
CA SER A 204 -4.97 -2.86 6.34
C SER A 204 -4.26 -1.68 5.68
N GLU A 205 -2.95 -1.82 5.41
CA GLU A 205 -2.18 -0.73 4.78
C GLU A 205 -2.63 -0.47 3.34
N MET A 206 -2.97 -1.53 2.60
CA MET A 206 -3.52 -1.40 1.25
C MET A 206 -4.85 -0.65 1.24
N ASN A 207 -5.76 -0.95 2.18
CA ASN A 207 -7.03 -0.24 2.29
C ASN A 207 -6.82 1.27 2.52
N ARG A 208 -5.85 1.63 3.39
CA ARG A 208 -5.48 3.03 3.63
C ARG A 208 -4.95 3.71 2.37
N ILE A 209 -4.14 3.02 1.58
CA ILE A 209 -3.60 3.56 0.32
C ILE A 209 -4.74 3.76 -0.70
N ILE A 210 -5.60 2.76 -0.90
CA ILE A 210 -6.71 2.84 -1.87
C ILE A 210 -7.66 3.99 -1.53
N ILE A 211 -8.03 4.16 -0.26
CA ILE A 211 -8.94 5.26 0.15
C ILE A 211 -8.32 6.63 -0.13
N LYS A 212 -6.99 6.74 -0.07
CA LYS A 212 -6.28 8.01 -0.23
C LYS A 212 -6.00 8.40 -1.69
N TYR A 213 -5.97 7.46 -2.65
CA TYR A 213 -5.43 7.67 -4.00
C TYR A 213 -6.36 7.27 -5.14
#